data_AF-A0A2G6CAD3-F1
#
_entry.id   AF-A0A2G6CAD3-F1
#
_cell.length_a   1.000
_cell.length_b   1.000
_cell.length_c   1.000
_cell.angle_alpha   90.00
_cell.angle_beta   90.00
_cell.angle_gamma   90.00
#
_symmetry.space_group_name_H-M   'P 1'
#
loop_
_entity.id
_entity.type
_entity.pdbx_description
1 polymer ?
#
loop_
_entity_poly.entity_id
_entity_poly.type
_entity_poly.pdbx_seq_one_letter_code
_entity_poly.pdbx_strand_id
1 'polypeptide(L)'
;MLKQRVITGIILAIVVGSAIYLLPAKTFAIVSLFAIVGMGAWEWAGLTGVQEGLPRQLAPLPAMLVAYLLLISGWPLLPVLCISIIVWPVIIWMLFNYEQGTTLYQDKPYILRSLGLLVLVPAWYALVNLHGTHFGYVFYLVSLIALADIGAYFTGKK
;
A
#
# COMPACT_ATOMS: atom_id res chain seq x y z
N MET A 1 27.25 -2.22 -5.24
CA MET A 1 25.82 -1.86 -5.30
C MET A 1 24.90 -3.06 -5.51
N LEU A 2 25.15 -3.94 -6.49
CA LEU A 2 24.31 -5.13 -6.72
C LEU A 2 24.28 -6.08 -5.50
N LYS A 3 25.44 -6.37 -4.89
CA LYS A 3 25.53 -7.21 -3.69
C LYS A 3 24.63 -6.73 -2.55
N GLN A 4 24.61 -5.42 -2.28
CA GLN A 4 23.77 -4.83 -1.23
C GLN A 4 22.28 -5.00 -1.54
N ARG A 5 21.84 -4.75 -2.78
CA ARG A 5 20.45 -4.93 -3.20
C ARG A 5 19.98 -6.38 -3.05
N VAL A 6 20.84 -7.34 -3.43
CA VAL A 6 20.54 -8.77 -3.28
C VAL A 6 20.41 -9.16 -1.81
N ILE A 7 21.35 -8.72 -0.97
CA ILE A 7 21.32 -9.02 0.47
C ILE A 7 20.07 -8.44 1.12
N THR A 8 19.76 -7.16 0.88
CA THR A 8 18.56 -6.52 1.46
C THR A 8 17.27 -7.18 0.98
N GLY A 9 17.21 -7.58 -0.30
CA GLY A 9 16.04 -8.27 -0.86
C GLY A 9 15.81 -9.64 -0.22
N ILE A 10 16.87 -10.43 -0.04
CA ILE A 10 16.78 -11.74 0.61
C ILE A 10 16.34 -11.59 2.08
N ILE A 11 16.93 -10.63 2.82
CA ILE A 11 16.53 -10.36 4.20
C ILE A 11 15.04 -9.98 4.25
N LEU A 12 14.59 -9.07 3.39
CA LEU A 12 13.19 -8.65 3.34
C LEU A 12 12.26 -9.84 3.03
N ALA A 13 12.64 -10.69 2.07
CA ALA A 13 11.87 -11.88 1.71
C ALA A 13 11.75 -12.86 2.87
N ILE A 14 12.84 -13.08 3.63
CA ILE A 14 12.82 -13.93 4.82
C ILE A 14 11.94 -13.32 5.92
N VAL A 15 12.09 -12.02 6.20
CA VAL A 15 11.32 -11.34 7.26
C VAL A 15 9.83 -11.33 6.92
N VAL A 16 9.47 -10.91 5.71
CA VAL A 16 8.07 -10.85 5.26
C VAL A 16 7.48 -12.26 5.12
N GLY A 17 8.22 -13.20 4.55
CA GLY A 17 7.78 -14.60 4.44
C GLY A 17 7.57 -15.25 5.81
N SER A 18 8.45 -14.99 6.77
CA SER A 18 8.28 -15.45 8.15
C SER A 18 7.06 -14.81 8.81
N ALA A 19 6.83 -13.52 8.60
CA ALA A 19 5.65 -12.83 9.12
C ALA A 19 4.35 -13.41 8.53
N ILE A 20 4.33 -13.72 7.23
CA ILE A 20 3.17 -14.34 6.57
C ILE A 20 2.91 -15.74 7.11
N TYR A 21 3.96 -16.57 7.26
CA TYR A 21 3.79 -17.98 7.63
C TYR A 21 3.56 -18.19 9.14
N LEU A 22 4.30 -17.48 9.99
CA LEU A 22 4.34 -17.75 11.43
C LEU A 22 3.33 -16.94 12.24
N LEU A 23 2.95 -15.74 11.78
CA LEU A 23 2.05 -14.90 12.58
C LEU A 23 0.60 -15.38 12.47
N PRO A 24 -0.12 -15.49 13.60
CA PRO A 24 -1.57 -15.65 13.58
C PRO A 24 -2.24 -14.47 12.87
N ALA A 25 -3.39 -14.70 12.24
CA ALA A 25 -4.09 -13.68 11.43
C ALA A 25 -4.29 -12.33 12.13
N LYS A 26 -4.64 -12.33 13.42
CA LYS A 26 -4.79 -11.09 14.21
C LYS A 26 -3.49 -10.32 14.36
N THR A 27 -2.40 -11.02 14.68
CA THR A 27 -1.07 -10.40 14.84
C THR A 27 -0.53 -9.94 13.50
N PHE A 28 -0.73 -10.73 12.44
CA PHE A 28 -0.38 -10.35 11.07
C PHE A 28 -1.11 -9.07 10.66
N ALA A 29 -2.41 -8.95 10.94
CA ALA A 29 -3.20 -7.76 10.64
C ALA A 29 -2.60 -6.50 11.29
N ILE A 30 -2.29 -6.57 12.58
CA ILE A 30 -1.71 -5.42 13.31
C ILE A 30 -0.30 -5.10 12.79
N VAL A 31 0.58 -6.10 12.66
CA VAL A 31 1.95 -5.87 12.18
C VAL A 31 1.95 -5.28 10.76
N SER A 32 1.15 -5.84 9.86
CA SER A 32 1.01 -5.33 8.49
C SER A 32 0.33 -3.95 8.43
N LEU A 33 -0.53 -3.60 9.40
CA LEU A 33 -1.13 -2.27 9.48
C LEU A 33 -0.05 -1.20 9.68
N PHE A 34 0.83 -1.39 10.66
CA PHE A 34 1.94 -0.46 10.89
C PHE A 34 2.93 -0.48 9.73
N ALA A 35 3.28 -1.66 9.22
CA ALA A 35 4.29 -1.79 8.18
C ALA A 35 3.83 -1.27 6.81
N ILE A 36 2.59 -1.50 6.42
CA ILE A 36 2.07 -1.15 5.09
C ILE A 36 1.35 0.19 5.15
N VAL A 37 0.32 0.33 5.98
CA VAL A 37 -0.49 1.55 6.03
C VAL A 37 0.26 2.66 6.78
N GLY A 38 0.89 2.33 7.90
CA GLY A 38 1.65 3.29 8.70
C GLY A 38 2.83 3.90 7.93
N MET A 39 3.78 3.06 7.51
CA MET A 39 4.95 3.52 6.75
C MET A 39 4.54 4.06 5.38
N GLY A 40 3.64 3.38 4.67
CA GLY A 40 3.18 3.82 3.34
C GLY A 40 2.52 5.18 3.37
N ALA A 41 1.63 5.46 4.34
CA ALA A 41 1.00 6.77 4.46
C ALA A 41 2.01 7.86 4.90
N TRP A 42 3.03 7.52 5.68
CA TRP A 42 4.09 8.45 6.06
C TRP A 42 5.00 8.84 4.88
N GLU A 43 5.31 7.88 4.01
CA GLU A 43 6.02 8.14 2.75
C GLU A 43 5.16 8.95 1.80
N TRP A 44 3.88 8.58 1.64
CA TRP A 44 2.91 9.29 0.80
C TRP A 44 2.73 10.76 1.22
N ALA A 45 2.71 11.03 2.52
CA ALA A 45 2.68 12.39 3.06
C ALA A 45 3.92 13.22 2.65
N GLY A 46 5.09 12.58 2.56
CA GLY A 46 6.31 13.22 2.06
C GLY A 46 6.23 13.58 0.58
N LEU A 47 5.64 12.71 -0.24
CA LEU A 47 5.48 12.93 -1.69
C LEU A 47 4.45 14.02 -2.02
N THR A 48 3.46 14.21 -1.15
CA THR A 48 2.34 15.15 -1.36
C THR A 48 2.58 16.53 -0.75
N GLY A 49 3.84 16.88 -0.46
CA GLY A 49 4.20 18.23 -0.03
C GLY A 49 3.58 18.63 1.31
N VAL A 50 3.44 17.72 2.28
CA VAL A 50 3.18 18.11 3.67
C VAL A 50 4.43 18.83 4.19
N GLN A 51 4.55 20.11 3.85
CA GLN A 51 5.46 21.06 4.47
C GLN A 51 4.59 22.15 5.12
N GLU A 52 4.87 22.38 6.40
CA GLU A 52 4.33 23.46 7.24
C GLU A 52 2.85 23.34 7.65
N GLY A 53 2.59 22.66 8.79
CA GLY A 53 1.34 22.84 9.54
C GLY A 53 0.95 21.65 10.41
N LEU A 54 0.91 20.43 9.83
CA LEU A 54 0.64 19.20 10.57
C LEU A 54 1.94 18.40 10.72
N PRO A 55 2.29 17.87 11.90
CA PRO A 55 3.46 17.02 12.04
C PRO A 55 3.34 15.85 11.08
N ARG A 56 4.30 15.69 10.16
CA ARG A 56 4.32 14.58 9.18
C ARG A 56 4.16 13.20 9.84
N GLN A 57 4.58 13.09 11.10
CA GLN A 57 4.42 11.89 11.93
C GLN A 57 2.96 11.52 12.20
N LEU A 58 2.04 12.49 12.18
CA LEU A 58 0.60 12.27 12.38
C LEU A 58 -0.14 11.96 11.07
N ALA A 59 0.51 12.13 9.92
CA ALA A 59 -0.12 11.91 8.61
C ALA A 59 -0.68 10.48 8.40
N PRO A 60 -0.10 9.41 8.96
CA PRO A 60 -0.67 8.06 8.85
C PRO A 60 -1.95 7.85 9.65
N LEU A 61 -2.20 8.65 10.69
CA LEU A 61 -3.26 8.39 11.67
C LEU A 61 -4.65 8.22 11.06
N PRO A 62 -5.11 9.05 10.10
CA PRO A 62 -6.43 8.86 9.50
C PRO A 62 -6.57 7.52 8.78
N ALA A 63 -5.56 7.13 7.99
CA ALA A 63 -5.57 5.87 7.26
C ALA A 63 -5.51 4.67 8.21
N MET A 64 -4.66 4.75 9.24
CA MET A 64 -4.54 3.72 10.27
C MET A 64 -5.82 3.59 11.11
N LEU A 65 -6.48 4.69 11.45
CA LEU A 65 -7.73 4.69 12.19
C LEU A 65 -8.84 4.02 11.37
N VAL A 66 -9.02 4.41 10.10
CA VAL A 66 -10.04 3.80 9.23
C VAL A 66 -9.76 2.30 9.05
N ALA A 67 -8.51 1.93 8.79
CA ALA A 67 -8.10 0.54 8.66
C ALA A 67 -8.37 -0.27 9.95
N TYR A 68 -8.02 0.29 11.11
CA TYR A 68 -8.30 -0.35 12.39
C TYR A 68 -9.80 -0.50 12.67
N LEU A 69 -10.61 0.51 12.34
CA LEU A 69 -12.07 0.44 12.46
C LEU A 69 -12.68 -0.64 11.56
N LEU A 70 -12.19 -0.78 10.32
CA LEU A 70 -12.60 -1.87 9.41
C LEU A 70 -12.27 -3.24 10.00
N LEU A 71 -11.08 -3.39 10.59
CA LEU A 71 -10.66 -4.64 11.21
C LEU A 71 -11.54 -5.06 12.39
N ILE A 72 -11.82 -4.13 13.32
CA ILE A 72 -12.61 -4.47 14.51
C ILE A 72 -14.10 -4.63 14.23
N SER A 73 -14.62 -3.94 13.20
CA SER A 73 -16.02 -4.07 12.80
C SER A 73 -16.30 -5.34 12.00
N GLY A 74 -15.26 -5.98 11.43
CA GLY A 74 -15.43 -7.15 10.57
C GLY A 74 -16.24 -6.83 9.32
N TRP A 75 -16.10 -5.60 8.79
CA TRP A 75 -16.90 -5.11 7.68
C TRP A 75 -16.77 -6.03 6.44
N PRO A 76 -17.84 -6.32 5.69
CA PRO A 76 -17.74 -7.14 4.49
C PRO A 76 -16.66 -6.62 3.51
N LEU A 77 -15.87 -7.53 2.95
CA LEU A 77 -14.77 -7.19 2.04
C LEU A 77 -15.25 -6.56 0.74
N LEU A 78 -16.37 -7.04 0.18
CA LEU A 78 -16.86 -6.64 -1.14
C LEU A 78 -17.09 -5.12 -1.27
N PRO A 79 -17.81 -4.43 -0.35
CA PRO A 79 -17.93 -2.96 -0.39
C PRO A 79 -16.58 -2.22 -0.39
N VAL A 80 -15.60 -2.72 0.37
CA VAL A 80 -14.26 -2.10 0.43
C VAL A 80 -13.55 -2.22 -0.92
N LEU A 81 -13.67 -3.37 -1.58
CA LEU A 81 -13.11 -3.59 -2.92
C LEU A 81 -13.81 -2.75 -4.00
N CYS A 82 -15.12 -2.52 -3.88
CA CYS A 82 -15.85 -1.64 -4.81
C CYS A 82 -15.27 -0.22 -4.83
N ILE A 83 -14.75 0.28 -3.69
CA ILE A 83 -14.05 1.57 -3.65
C ILE A 83 -12.82 1.53 -4.56
N SER A 84 -12.02 0.46 -4.49
CA SER A 84 -10.83 0.31 -5.34
C SER A 84 -11.19 0.24 -6.83
N ILE A 85 -12.30 -0.41 -7.19
CA ILE A 85 -12.79 -0.47 -8.59
C ILE A 85 -13.06 0.94 -9.13
N ILE A 86 -13.55 1.87 -8.30
CA ILE A 86 -13.82 3.25 -8.71
C ILE A 86 -12.54 4.09 -8.72
N VAL A 87 -11.67 3.90 -7.72
CA VAL A 87 -10.47 4.72 -7.52
C VAL A 87 -9.41 4.48 -8.60
N TRP A 88 -9.18 3.23 -9.01
CA TRP A 88 -8.14 2.92 -10.00
C TRP A 88 -8.37 3.58 -11.38
N PRO A 89 -9.58 3.56 -11.97
CA PRO A 89 -9.87 4.31 -13.19
C PRO A 89 -9.58 5.82 -13.05
N VAL A 90 -9.89 6.41 -11.89
CA VAL A 90 -9.58 7.83 -11.62
C VAL A 90 -8.06 8.05 -11.61
N ILE A 91 -7.29 7.19 -10.94
CA ILE A 91 -5.82 7.26 -10.92
C ILE A 91 -5.25 7.12 -12.34
N ILE A 92 -5.74 6.16 -13.13
CA ILE A 92 -5.31 5.96 -14.52
C ILE A 92 -5.63 7.19 -15.36
N TRP A 93 -6.84 7.75 -15.24
CA TRP A 93 -7.22 8.98 -15.92
C TRP A 93 -6.31 10.16 -15.52
N MET A 94 -6.03 10.33 -14.23
CA MET A 94 -5.09 11.37 -13.76
C MET A 94 -3.70 11.19 -14.36
N LEU A 95 -3.23 9.94 -14.50
CA LEU A 95 -1.92 9.63 -15.08
C LEU A 95 -1.87 9.96 -16.59
N PHE A 96 -2.93 9.70 -17.35
CA PHE A 96 -3.00 10.06 -18.77
C PHE A 96 -3.07 11.56 -19.02
N ASN A 97 -3.68 12.31 -18.10
CA ASN A 97 -3.78 13.78 -18.18
C ASN A 97 -2.62 14.48 -17.46
N TYR A 98 -1.61 13.74 -17.01
CA TYR A 98 -0.45 14.32 -16.34
C TYR A 98 0.45 15.03 -17.37
N GLU A 99 0.65 16.33 -17.18
CA GLU A 99 1.60 17.12 -17.95
C GLU A 99 2.85 17.42 -17.10
N GLN A 100 4.02 17.51 -17.74
CA GLN A 100 5.24 17.88 -17.02
C GLN A 100 5.16 19.34 -16.57
N GLY A 101 5.29 19.58 -15.25
CA GLY A 101 5.27 20.92 -14.68
C GLY A 101 3.92 21.41 -14.14
N THR A 102 2.89 20.54 -14.06
CA THR A 102 1.61 20.98 -13.46
C THR A 102 1.78 21.36 -11.98
N THR A 103 1.18 22.49 -11.58
CA THR A 103 1.05 22.89 -10.18
C THR A 103 -0.24 22.38 -9.55
N LEU A 104 -1.16 21.81 -10.33
CA LEU A 104 -2.49 21.36 -9.88
C LEU A 104 -2.42 20.51 -8.60
N TYR A 105 -1.40 19.64 -8.52
CA TYR A 105 -1.18 18.75 -7.39
C TYR A 105 -0.47 19.41 -6.20
N GLN A 106 0.29 20.48 -6.45
CA GLN A 106 0.85 21.35 -5.42
C GLN A 106 -0.22 22.26 -4.81
N ASP A 107 -1.15 22.75 -5.65
CA ASP A 107 -2.26 23.64 -5.26
C ASP A 107 -3.37 22.88 -4.52
N LYS A 108 -3.52 21.57 -4.78
CA LYS A 108 -4.56 20.71 -4.17
C LYS A 108 -3.96 19.45 -3.53
N PRO A 109 -3.11 19.59 -2.50
CA PRO A 109 -2.41 18.46 -1.88
C PRO A 109 -3.39 17.45 -1.23
N TYR A 110 -4.59 17.90 -0.86
CA TYR A 110 -5.64 17.06 -0.28
C TYR A 110 -6.12 15.94 -1.20
N ILE A 111 -6.12 16.16 -2.52
CA ILE A 111 -6.53 15.14 -3.51
C ILE A 111 -5.54 13.97 -3.49
N LEU A 112 -4.24 14.26 -3.55
CA LEU A 112 -3.24 13.19 -3.52
C LEU A 112 -3.20 12.49 -2.16
N ARG A 113 -3.43 13.21 -1.05
CA ARG A 113 -3.49 12.62 0.29
C ARG A 113 -4.67 11.67 0.44
N SER A 114 -5.85 12.03 -0.06
CA SER A 114 -7.03 11.16 0.02
C SER A 114 -6.85 9.90 -0.84
N LEU A 115 -6.18 10.00 -2.00
CA LEU A 115 -5.83 8.84 -2.81
C LEU A 115 -4.92 7.85 -2.06
N GLY A 116 -3.97 8.34 -1.26
CA GLY A 116 -3.14 7.47 -0.42
C GLY A 116 -3.97 6.62 0.54
N LEU A 117 -4.98 7.21 1.19
CA LEU A 117 -5.92 6.48 2.04
C LEU A 117 -6.73 5.46 1.23
N LEU A 118 -7.30 5.89 0.10
CA LEU A 118 -8.17 5.08 -0.75
C LEU A 118 -7.44 3.93 -1.46
N VAL A 119 -6.11 3.99 -1.57
CA VAL A 119 -5.28 2.91 -2.12
C VAL A 119 -4.77 1.99 -1.01
N LEU A 120 -4.17 2.55 0.05
CA LEU A 120 -3.50 1.77 1.08
C LEU A 120 -4.48 0.97 1.94
N VAL A 121 -5.61 1.58 2.34
CA VAL A 121 -6.55 0.93 3.27
C VAL A 121 -7.24 -0.28 2.63
N PRO A 122 -7.83 -0.20 1.42
CA PRO A 122 -8.43 -1.37 0.78
C PRO A 122 -7.41 -2.46 0.45
N ALA A 123 -6.20 -2.09 0.01
CA ALA A 123 -5.14 -3.05 -0.28
C ALA A 123 -4.73 -3.85 0.96
N TRP A 124 -4.51 -3.16 2.09
CA TRP A 124 -4.21 -3.82 3.36
C TRP A 124 -5.39 -4.68 3.85
N TYR A 125 -6.62 -4.18 3.75
CA TYR A 125 -7.79 -4.94 4.21
C TYR A 125 -7.99 -6.24 3.40
N ALA A 126 -7.79 -6.19 2.08
CA ALA A 126 -7.79 -7.37 1.23
C ALA A 126 -6.67 -8.35 1.60
N LEU A 127 -5.46 -7.86 1.86
CA LEU A 127 -4.32 -8.67 2.28
C LEU A 127 -4.61 -9.43 3.58
N VAL A 128 -5.21 -8.76 4.57
CA VAL A 128 -5.59 -9.38 5.85
C VAL A 128 -6.67 -10.44 5.65
N ASN A 129 -7.66 -10.20 4.79
CA ASN A 129 -8.69 -11.20 4.48
C ASN A 129 -8.12 -12.43 3.76
N LEU A 130 -7.16 -12.23 2.84
CA LEU A 130 -6.45 -13.34 2.19
C LEU A 130 -5.65 -14.16 3.20
N HIS A 131 -4.88 -13.49 4.06
CA HIS A 131 -4.12 -14.14 5.13
C HIS A 131 -5.02 -14.93 6.08
N GLY A 132 -6.15 -14.34 6.49
CA GLY A 132 -7.14 -14.98 7.35
C GLY A 132 -7.80 -16.20 6.73
N THR A 133 -7.83 -16.30 5.38
CA THR A 133 -8.29 -17.50 4.68
C THR A 133 -7.19 -18.56 4.63
N HIS A 134 -6.00 -18.19 4.13
CA HIS A 134 -4.81 -19.05 4.15
C HIS A 134 -3.56 -18.22 3.82
N PHE A 135 -2.47 -18.39 4.58
CA PHE A 135 -1.20 -17.69 4.34
C PHE A 135 -0.65 -17.90 2.91
N GLY A 136 -0.93 -19.06 2.31
CA GLY A 136 -0.51 -19.40 0.95
C GLY A 136 -1.07 -18.48 -0.13
N TYR A 137 -2.25 -17.87 0.09
CA TYR A 137 -2.79 -16.89 -0.86
C TYR A 137 -2.01 -15.58 -0.85
N VAL A 138 -1.45 -15.20 0.30
CA VAL A 138 -0.56 -14.03 0.38
C VAL A 138 0.76 -14.33 -0.32
N PHE A 139 1.34 -15.52 -0.16
CA PHE A 139 2.52 -15.92 -0.93
C PHE A 139 2.24 -15.93 -2.44
N TYR A 140 1.08 -16.44 -2.85
CA TYR A 140 0.66 -16.40 -4.25
C TYR A 140 0.57 -14.95 -4.76
N LEU A 141 -0.11 -14.06 -4.03
CA LEU A 141 -0.24 -12.65 -4.38
C LEU A 141 1.12 -11.96 -4.52
N VAL A 142 2.00 -12.11 -3.51
CA VAL A 142 3.34 -11.51 -3.53
C VAL A 142 4.17 -12.05 -4.69
N SER A 143 4.09 -13.35 -4.97
CA SER A 143 4.79 -13.97 -6.10
C SER A 143 4.26 -13.44 -7.44
N LEU A 144 2.94 -13.28 -7.58
CA LEU A 144 2.31 -12.74 -8.78
C LEU A 144 2.80 -11.31 -9.04
N ILE A 145 2.78 -10.44 -8.04
CA ILE A 145 3.24 -9.06 -8.15
C ILE A 145 4.74 -9.01 -8.48
N ALA A 146 5.56 -9.81 -7.79
CA ALA A 146 6.99 -9.88 -8.05
C ALA A 146 7.31 -10.34 -9.48
N LEU A 147 6.59 -11.35 -10.00
CA LEU A 147 6.72 -11.82 -11.37
C LEU A 147 6.31 -10.74 -12.39
N ALA A 148 5.23 -10.01 -12.11
CA ALA A 148 4.79 -8.90 -12.96
C ALA A 148 5.86 -7.79 -13.05
N ASP A 149 6.43 -7.39 -11.92
CA ASP A 149 7.49 -6.37 -11.87
C ASP A 149 8.77 -6.83 -12.61
N ILE A 150 9.18 -8.08 -12.43
CA ILE A 150 10.31 -8.67 -13.15
C ILE A 150 10.04 -8.67 -14.66
N GLY A 151 8.84 -9.07 -15.09
CA GLY A 151 8.43 -9.05 -16.48
C GLY A 151 8.45 -7.64 -17.08
N ALA A 152 7.93 -6.65 -16.35
CA ALA A 152 7.95 -5.25 -16.76
C ALA A 152 9.39 -4.72 -16.92
N TYR A 153 10.29 -5.06 -16.00
CA TYR A 153 11.70 -4.69 -16.10
C TYR A 153 12.39 -5.24 -17.35
N PHE A 154 12.17 -6.53 -17.67
CA PHE A 154 12.81 -7.15 -18.84
C PHE A 154 12.22 -6.68 -20.17
N THR A 155 10.92 -6.37 -20.21
CA THR A 155 10.26 -5.87 -21.42
C THR A 155 10.52 -4.38 -21.68
N GLY A 156 10.67 -3.58 -20.63
CA GLY A 156 10.97 -2.15 -20.72
C GLY A 156 12.45 -1.82 -20.93
N LYS A 157 13.35 -2.78 -20.72
CA LYS A 157 14.78 -2.60 -21.01
C LYS A 157 15.02 -2.64 -22.53
N LYS A 158 15.14 -1.45 -23.12
CA LYS A 158 15.90 -1.22 -24.37
C LYS A 158 17.19 -0.51 -24.02
#